data_AF-A0A1H6EUI9-F1
#
_entry.id   AF-A0A1H6EUI9-F1
#
_cell.length_a   1.000
_cell.length_b   1.000
_cell.length_c   1.000
_cell.angle_alpha   90.00
_cell.angle_beta   90.00
_cell.angle_gamma   90.00
#
_symmetry.space_group_name_H-M   'P 1'
#
loop_
_entity.id
_entity.type
_entity.pdbx_description
1 polymer ?
#
loop_
_entity_poly.entity_id
_entity_poly.type
_entity_poly.pdbx_seq_one_letter_code
_entity_poly.pdbx_strand_id
1 'polypeptide(L)' 'MTLAHFLHGLRCASCGTLNALWLDLIRALVECHQCGQTALTLTDTDEGRSL' A
#
# COMPACT_ATOMS: atom_id res chain seq x y z
N MET A 1 -15.37 -14.52 -8.46
CA MET A 1 -15.05 -13.10 -8.20
C MET A 1 -13.57 -12.99 -7.92
N THR A 2 -12.83 -12.17 -8.66
CA THR A 2 -11.38 -11.98 -8.47
C THR A 2 -11.12 -10.80 -7.54
N LEU A 3 -9.97 -10.78 -6.86
CA LEU A 3 -9.56 -9.65 -6.03
C LEU A 3 -9.60 -8.33 -6.80
N ALA A 4 -9.16 -8.35 -8.07
CA ALA A 4 -9.23 -7.18 -8.95
C ALA A 4 -10.65 -6.62 -9.13
N HIS A 5 -11.68 -7.47 -9.05
CA HIS A 5 -13.09 -7.05 -9.14
C HIS A 5 -13.55 -6.34 -7.86
N PHE A 6 -13.08 -6.77 -6.68
CA PHE A 6 -13.39 -6.10 -5.41
C PHE A 6 -12.68 -4.75 -5.25
N LEU A 7 -11.50 -4.61 -5.86
CA LEU A 7 -10.72 -3.38 -5.83
C LEU A 7 -11.17 -2.37 -6.90
N HIS A 8 -12.05 -2.78 -7.82
CA HIS A 8 -12.60 -1.91 -8.84
C HIS A 8 -13.56 -0.89 -8.21
N GLY A 9 -13.40 0.39 -8.57
CA GLY A 9 -14.16 1.52 -8.03
C GLY A 9 -13.61 2.09 -6.72
N LEU A 10 -12.63 1.44 -6.09
CA LEU A 10 -12.00 1.93 -4.87
C LEU A 10 -10.88 2.94 -5.17
N ARG A 11 -10.66 3.85 -4.22
CA ARG A 11 -9.63 4.90 -4.29
C ARG A 11 -8.57 4.71 -3.22
N CYS A 12 -7.35 5.11 -3.52
CA CYS A 12 -6.25 5.09 -2.55
C CYS A 12 -6.59 6.06 -1.41
N ALA A 13 -6.49 5.61 -0.17
CA ALA A 13 -6.76 6.44 1.00
C ALA A 13 -5.76 7.61 1.13
N SER A 14 -4.52 7.44 0.66
CA SER A 14 -3.48 8.46 0.77
C SER A 14 -3.54 9.52 -0.34
N CYS A 15 -3.77 9.12 -1.60
CA CYS A 15 -3.68 10.03 -2.76
C CYS A 15 -4.92 10.10 -3.64
N GLY A 16 -5.97 9.31 -3.37
CA GLY A 16 -7.23 9.36 -4.09
C GLY A 16 -7.24 8.71 -5.49
N THR A 17 -6.13 8.13 -5.94
CA THR A 17 -6.03 7.42 -7.24
C THR A 17 -7.03 6.27 -7.32
N LEU A 18 -7.76 6.20 -8.43
CA LEU A 18 -8.81 5.20 -8.70
C LEU A 18 -8.22 3.97 -9.41
N ASN A 19 -8.69 2.76 -9.09
CA ASN A 19 -8.43 1.51 -9.82
C ASN A 19 -6.96 1.10 -9.97
N ALA A 20 -6.05 1.66 -9.18
CA ALA A 20 -4.62 1.30 -9.15
C ALA A 20 -4.23 0.68 -7.80
N LEU A 21 -5.19 -0.01 -7.17
CA LEU A 21 -5.04 -0.53 -5.82
C LEU A 21 -4.50 -1.95 -5.81
N TRP A 22 -3.64 -2.22 -4.85
CA TRP A 22 -3.13 -3.54 -4.53
C TRP A 22 -3.36 -3.79 -3.04
N LEU A 23 -3.33 -5.07 -2.66
CA LEU A 23 -3.55 -5.49 -1.29
C LEU A 23 -2.20 -5.92 -0.70
N ASP A 24 -1.69 -5.13 0.24
CA ASP A 24 -0.54 -5.52 1.05
C ASP A 24 -1.04 -6.45 2.16
N LEU A 25 -0.82 -7.75 1.98
CA LEU A 25 -1.25 -8.79 2.93
C LEU A 25 -0.48 -8.73 4.26
N ILE A 26 0.73 -8.20 4.26
CA ILE A 26 1.56 -8.12 5.47
C ILE A 26 1.02 -7.01 6.37
N ARG A 27 0.60 -5.89 5.77
CA ARG A 27 0.08 -4.71 6.48
C ARG A 27 -1.44 -4.67 6.58
N ALA A 28 -2.13 -5.64 5.97
CA ALA A 28 -3.58 -5.65 5.80
C ALA A 28 -4.12 -4.31 5.24
N LEU A 29 -3.39 -3.71 4.30
CA LEU A 29 -3.69 -2.39 3.74
C LEU A 29 -4.09 -2.48 2.26
N VAL A 30 -5.02 -1.61 1.86
CA VAL A 30 -5.41 -1.42 0.46
C VAL A 30 -5.04 -0.01 0.05
N GLU A 31 -4.01 0.11 -0.77
CA GLU A 31 -3.47 1.40 -1.22
C GLU A 31 -3.00 1.31 -2.66
N CYS A 32 -2.51 2.39 -3.26
CA CYS A 32 -1.91 2.32 -4.59
C CYS A 32 -0.44 1.89 -4.50
N HIS A 33 0.08 1.32 -5.59
CA HIS A 33 1.46 0.82 -5.64
C HIS A 33 2.50 1.88 -5.27
N GLN A 34 2.30 3.14 -5.71
CA GLN A 34 3.19 4.26 -5.38
C GLN A 34 3.27 4.51 -3.86
N CYS A 35 2.12 4.62 -3.19
CA CYS A 35 2.05 4.85 -1.74
C CYS A 35 2.61 3.66 -0.95
N GLY A 36 2.29 2.44 -1.38
CA GLY A 36 2.79 1.23 -0.70
C GLY A 36 4.29 1.04 -0.84
N GLN A 37 4.89 1.37 -1.98
CA GLN A 37 6.35 1.36 -2.13
C GLN A 37 7.02 2.38 -1.22
N THR A 38 6.50 3.60 -1.10
CA THR A 38 7.04 4.59 -0.16
C THR A 38 6.98 4.09 1.28
N ALA A 39 5.86 3.47 1.68
CA ALA A 39 5.72 2.89 3.01
C ALA A 39 6.68 1.71 3.24
N LEU A 40 6.98 0.90 2.22
CA LEU A 40 8.00 -0.17 2.30
C LEU A 40 9.42 0.40 2.49
N THR A 41 9.76 1.48 1.79
CA THR A 41 11.06 2.13 1.94
C THR A 41 11.27 2.73 3.34
N LEU A 42 10.21 3.28 3.96
CA LEU A 42 10.31 3.85 5.30
C LEU A 42 10.52 2.78 6.39
N THR A 43 9.99 1.56 6.20
CA THR A 43 10.21 0.46 7.16
C THR A 43 11.62 -0.15 7.12
N ASP A 44 12.41 0.10 6.07
CA ASP A 44 13.83 -0.32 6.01
C ASP A 44 14.77 0.66 6.72
N THR A 45 14.27 1.82 7.19
CA THR A 45 15.07 2.83 7.90
C THR A 45 14.84 2.77 9.41
N ASP A 46 14.78 1.56 9.98
CA ASP A 46 14.79 1.35 11.43
C ASP A 46 16.05 0.61 11.91
N GLU A 47 17.18 0.83 11.23
CA GLU A 47 18.52 0.57 11.78
C GLU A 47 19.09 1.82 12.46
N GLY A 48 18.24 2.47 13.26
CA GLY A 48 18.67 3.37 14.34
C GLY A 48 18.93 2.57 15.62
N ARG A 49 19.74 1.51 15.55
CA ARG A 49 20.26 0.86 16.76
C ARG A 49 21.34 1.76 17.34
N SER A 50 20.95 2.68 18.23
CA SER A 50 21.87 3.26 19.20
C SER A 50 22.52 2.16 20.02
N LEU A 51 23.81 1.89 19.77
CA LEU A 51 24.81 1.42 20.72
C LEU A 51 26.16 2.06 20.36
#